data_AF-R6IDF7-F1
#
_entry.id   AF-R6IDF7-F1
#
_cell.length_a   1.000
_cell.length_b   1.000
_cell.length_c   1.000
_cell.angle_alpha   90.00
_cell.angle_beta   90.00
_cell.angle_gamma   90.00
#
_symmetry.space_group_name_H-M   'P 1'
#
loop_
_entity.id
_entity.type
_entity.pdbx_description
1 polymer ?
#
loop_
_entity_poly.entity_id
_entity_poly.type
_entity_poly.pdbx_seq_one_letter_code
_entity_poly.pdbx_strand_id
1 'polypeptide(L)'
;MFNSELFANRLKSIRMQYQLTHSVLARYCSVFNVINLSQSTLSLWENNKRTPTVDNLQFVADIFAVNLDWLLGRSDEKYSESVIKILEPSSFPLTVTVCDTTVDVPIELPDDYKNYEIRQQTYSLAARADIIFLLYIIKYEWERYVGDRIYEFADKDESEIKIKAYQIFHYLLISGANKEFLEHCIKSLNVVFENKSPIFAE
;
A
#
# COMPACT_ATOMS: atom_id res chain seq x y z
N MET A 1 3.41 -20.03 21.85
CA MET A 1 3.93 -18.77 22.45
C MET A 1 4.37 -17.88 21.30
N PHE A 2 4.18 -16.56 21.38
CA PHE A 2 4.60 -15.62 20.32
C PHE A 2 6.12 -15.63 20.16
N ASN A 3 6.63 -15.85 18.94
CA ASN A 3 8.06 -15.84 18.65
C ASN A 3 8.49 -14.42 18.24
N SER A 4 8.82 -13.61 19.24
CA SER A 4 9.10 -12.19 19.04
C SER A 4 10.39 -11.91 18.27
N GLU A 5 11.38 -12.81 18.35
CA GLU A 5 12.62 -12.73 17.58
C GLU A 5 12.39 -13.00 16.09
N LEU A 6 11.62 -14.05 15.77
CA LEU A 6 11.29 -14.37 14.38
C LEU A 6 10.42 -13.28 13.75
N PHE A 7 9.46 -12.73 14.49
CA PHE A 7 8.69 -11.55 14.07
C PHE A 7 9.59 -10.36 13.75
N ALA A 8 10.50 -10.00 14.66
CA ALA A 8 11.42 -8.87 14.48
C ALA A 8 12.28 -9.03 13.21
N ASN A 9 12.79 -10.25 12.97
CA ASN A 9 13.56 -10.58 11.78
C ASN A 9 12.73 -10.52 10.50
N ARG A 10 11.51 -11.06 10.49
CA ARG A 10 10.60 -11.03 9.33
C ARG A 10 10.14 -9.62 8.98
N LEU A 11 9.82 -8.80 9.99
CA LEU A 11 9.49 -7.38 9.80
C LEU A 11 10.67 -6.61 9.19
N LYS A 12 11.87 -6.81 9.71
CA LYS A 12 13.08 -6.18 9.17
C LYS A 12 13.36 -6.63 7.75
N SER A 13 13.25 -7.93 7.48
CA SER A 13 13.46 -8.52 6.15
C SER A 13 12.50 -7.91 5.14
N ILE A 14 11.20 -7.88 5.42
CA ILE A 14 10.22 -7.34 4.47
C ILE A 14 10.36 -5.83 4.28
N ARG A 15 10.65 -5.06 5.34
CA ARG A 15 10.93 -3.63 5.19
C ARG A 15 12.12 -3.37 4.25
N MET A 16 13.19 -4.14 4.40
CA MET A 16 14.39 -4.02 3.56
C MET A 16 14.14 -4.51 2.13
N GLN A 17 13.34 -5.56 1.97
CA GLN A 17 12.91 -6.11 0.67
C GLN A 17 12.21 -5.02 -0.18
N TYR A 18 11.29 -4.28 0.44
CA TYR A 18 10.62 -3.12 -0.19
C TYR A 18 11.46 -1.82 -0.17
N GLN A 19 12.74 -1.92 0.22
CA GLN A 19 13.71 -0.81 0.24
C GLN A 19 13.27 0.40 1.08
N LEU A 20 12.49 0.17 2.14
CA LEU A 20 11.94 1.23 2.97
C LEU A 20 12.88 1.52 4.14
N THR A 21 13.11 2.81 4.42
CA THR A 21 13.67 3.21 5.71
C THR A 21 12.59 3.11 6.79
N HIS A 22 12.97 3.10 8.07
CA HIS A 22 11.97 3.14 9.15
C HIS A 22 11.10 4.40 9.10
N SER A 23 11.63 5.54 8.66
CA SER A 23 10.86 6.79 8.54
C SER A 23 9.82 6.70 7.42
N VAL A 24 10.16 6.07 6.29
CA VAL A 24 9.24 5.85 5.18
C VAL A 24 8.15 4.83 5.55
N LEU A 25 8.52 3.70 6.18
CA LEU A 25 7.51 2.74 6.66
C LEU A 25 6.60 3.37 7.72
N ALA A 26 7.14 4.14 8.66
CA ALA A 26 6.36 4.85 9.68
C ALA A 26 5.31 5.79 9.05
N ARG A 27 5.69 6.52 7.99
CA ARG A 27 4.78 7.37 7.21
C ARG A 27 3.63 6.54 6.64
N TYR A 28 3.94 5.47 5.91
CA TYR A 28 2.90 4.62 5.32
C TYR A 28 2.08 3.87 6.36
N CYS A 29 2.61 3.70 7.58
CA CYS A 29 1.83 3.17 8.69
C CYS A 29 1.16 4.23 9.57
N SER A 30 0.98 5.45 9.08
CA SER A 30 0.30 6.52 9.82
C SER A 30 -0.98 6.94 9.10
N VAL A 31 -2.11 6.47 9.63
CA VAL A 31 -3.47 6.77 9.18
C VAL A 31 -4.19 7.54 10.29
N PHE A 32 -4.71 8.73 9.95
CA PHE A 32 -5.34 9.63 10.91
C PHE A 32 -6.43 8.93 11.73
N ASN A 33 -6.35 9.02 13.07
CA ASN A 33 -7.26 8.39 14.04
C ASN A 33 -7.38 6.85 13.97
N VAL A 34 -6.55 6.16 13.19
CA VAL A 34 -6.61 4.70 13.05
C VAL A 34 -5.33 4.07 13.61
N ILE A 35 -4.18 4.35 12.97
CA ILE A 35 -2.87 3.79 13.35
C ILE A 35 -1.82 4.89 13.26
N ASN A 36 -0.95 4.99 14.25
CA ASN A 36 0.16 5.94 14.26
C ASN A 36 1.44 5.23 14.70
N LEU A 37 2.24 4.79 13.72
CA LEU A 37 3.53 4.15 13.97
C LEU A 37 4.66 5.15 13.80
N SER A 38 5.39 5.40 14.89
CA SER A 38 6.63 6.18 14.83
C SER A 38 7.81 5.34 14.33
N GLN A 39 8.81 6.01 13.75
CA GLN A 39 10.10 5.40 13.41
C GLN A 39 10.73 4.65 14.60
N SER A 40 10.66 5.26 15.79
CA SER A 40 11.19 4.65 17.03
C SER A 40 10.44 3.37 17.40
N THR A 41 9.12 3.32 17.18
CA THR A 41 8.31 2.13 17.48
C THR A 41 8.69 0.97 16.56
N LEU A 42 8.84 1.21 15.25
CA LEU A 42 9.28 0.21 14.29
C LEU A 42 10.69 -0.31 14.62
N SER A 43 11.61 0.59 14.99
CA SER A 43 12.96 0.20 15.43
C SER A 43 12.92 -0.69 16.69
N LEU A 44 12.08 -0.36 17.68
CA LEU A 44 11.92 -1.19 18.87
C LEU A 44 11.34 -2.57 18.56
N TRP A 45 10.44 -2.67 17.57
CA TRP A 45 9.89 -3.95 17.12
C TRP A 45 10.94 -4.82 16.44
N GLU A 46 11.69 -4.26 15.48
CA GLU A 46 12.76 -4.97 14.77
C GLU A 46 13.95 -5.34 15.66
N ASN A 47 14.10 -4.71 16.82
CA ASN A 47 15.12 -5.04 17.82
C ASN A 47 14.59 -5.92 18.96
N ASN A 48 13.37 -6.46 18.83
CA ASN A 48 12.72 -7.30 19.83
C ASN A 48 12.66 -6.64 21.23
N LYS A 49 12.46 -5.32 21.27
CA LYS A 49 12.38 -4.50 22.50
C LYS A 49 10.95 -4.14 22.88
N ARG A 50 10.00 -4.25 21.96
CA ARG A 50 8.59 -3.95 22.19
C ARG A 50 7.71 -4.86 21.34
N THR A 51 6.62 -5.33 21.92
CA THR A 51 5.60 -6.10 21.20
C THR A 51 4.54 -5.15 20.61
N PRO A 52 4.15 -5.33 19.34
CA PRO A 52 3.06 -4.55 18.74
C PRO A 52 1.68 -4.95 19.29
N THR A 53 0.67 -4.11 19.08
CA THR A 53 -0.75 -4.49 19.30
C THR A 53 -1.25 -5.34 18.14
N VAL A 54 -2.39 -6.03 18.34
CA VAL A 54 -3.00 -6.87 17.28
C VAL A 54 -3.33 -6.04 16.04
N ASP A 55 -3.93 -4.87 16.20
CA ASP A 55 -4.30 -3.99 15.08
C ASP A 55 -3.07 -3.58 14.26
N ASN A 56 -1.97 -3.25 14.94
CA ASN A 56 -0.71 -2.90 14.29
C ASN A 56 -0.10 -4.08 13.53
N LEU A 57 -0.18 -5.29 14.08
CA LEU A 57 0.32 -6.50 13.44
C LEU A 57 -0.45 -6.80 12.16
N GLN A 58 -1.77 -6.78 12.25
CA GLN A 58 -2.66 -7.02 11.12
C GLN A 58 -2.41 -5.97 10.03
N PHE A 59 -2.36 -4.70 10.40
CA PHE A 59 -2.18 -3.63 9.44
C PHE A 59 -0.82 -3.67 8.71
N VAL A 60 0.27 -4.01 9.42
CA VAL A 60 1.57 -4.21 8.76
C VAL A 60 1.54 -5.42 7.84
N ALA A 61 0.89 -6.51 8.24
CA ALA A 61 0.72 -7.68 7.37
C ALA A 61 -0.07 -7.33 6.10
N ASP A 62 -1.13 -6.53 6.24
CA ASP A 62 -2.01 -6.10 5.14
C ASP A 62 -1.29 -5.18 4.15
N ILE A 63 -0.47 -4.21 4.62
CA ILE A 63 0.31 -3.33 3.74
C ILE A 63 1.21 -4.13 2.79
N PHE A 64 1.90 -5.13 3.33
CA PHE A 64 2.80 -5.98 2.55
C PHE A 64 2.11 -7.20 1.95
N ALA A 65 0.80 -7.33 2.14
CA ALA A 65 -0.04 -8.45 1.74
C ALA A 65 0.54 -9.83 2.09
N VAL A 66 1.14 -9.95 3.28
CA VAL A 66 1.68 -11.21 3.81
C VAL A 66 0.72 -11.86 4.79
N ASN A 67 0.86 -13.16 4.97
CA ASN A 67 0.13 -13.90 5.99
C ASN A 67 0.58 -13.43 7.39
N LEU A 68 -0.37 -13.03 8.24
CA LEU A 68 -0.09 -12.67 9.62
C LEU A 68 0.57 -13.84 10.39
N ASP A 69 0.17 -15.08 10.11
CA ASP A 69 0.79 -16.25 10.73
C ASP A 69 2.25 -16.43 10.31
N TRP A 70 2.61 -16.03 9.09
CA TRP A 70 4.02 -15.93 8.72
C TRP A 70 4.70 -14.78 9.46
N LEU A 71 4.11 -13.58 9.49
CA LEU A 71 4.74 -12.46 10.19
C LEU A 71 5.03 -12.79 11.68
N LEU A 72 4.15 -13.54 12.34
CA LEU A 72 4.27 -13.94 13.75
C LEU A 72 5.11 -15.20 14.02
N GLY A 73 5.57 -15.89 12.97
CA GLY A 73 6.38 -17.11 13.13
C GLY A 73 5.58 -18.40 13.37
N ARG A 74 4.28 -18.42 13.06
CA ARG A 74 3.41 -19.61 13.17
C ARG A 74 3.39 -20.46 11.90
N SER A 75 3.74 -19.87 10.75
CA SER A 75 3.81 -20.54 9.45
C SER A 75 5.05 -20.08 8.69
N ASP A 76 5.54 -20.90 7.76
CA ASP A 76 6.56 -20.52 6.79
C ASP A 76 5.96 -20.04 5.45
N GLU A 77 4.65 -20.12 5.30
CA GLU A 77 3.91 -19.64 4.13
C GLU A 77 3.72 -18.12 4.16
N LYS A 78 4.60 -17.41 3.46
CA LYS A 78 4.62 -15.93 3.43
C LYS A 78 3.36 -15.30 2.81
N TYR A 79 2.87 -15.87 1.72
CA TYR A 79 1.70 -15.36 1.00
C TYR A 79 0.60 -16.41 0.98
N SER A 80 -0.66 -15.98 1.09
CA SER A 80 -1.81 -16.86 1.07
C SER A 80 -2.86 -16.32 0.11
N GLU A 81 -3.41 -17.18 -0.76
CA GLU A 81 -4.44 -16.78 -1.73
C GLU A 81 -5.65 -16.11 -1.06
N SER A 82 -6.10 -16.63 0.08
CA SER A 82 -7.25 -16.05 0.79
C SER A 82 -6.96 -14.65 1.32
N VAL A 83 -5.73 -14.40 1.76
CA VAL A 83 -5.30 -13.06 2.23
C VAL A 83 -5.20 -12.11 1.05
N ILE A 84 -4.49 -12.51 -0.01
CA ILE A 84 -4.32 -11.70 -1.23
C ILE A 84 -5.69 -11.33 -1.82
N LYS A 85 -6.61 -12.29 -1.95
CA LYS A 85 -7.95 -12.04 -2.49
C LYS A 85 -8.73 -10.99 -1.70
N ILE A 86 -8.57 -10.95 -0.37
CA ILE A 86 -9.25 -9.97 0.50
C ILE A 86 -8.64 -8.57 0.33
N LEU A 87 -7.32 -8.49 0.17
CA LEU A 87 -6.58 -7.23 0.08
C LEU A 87 -6.56 -6.63 -1.33
N GLU A 88 -6.82 -7.45 -2.35
CA GLU A 88 -6.96 -6.97 -3.72
C GLU A 88 -8.12 -5.98 -3.87
N PRO A 89 -8.03 -5.06 -4.85
CA PRO A 89 -9.15 -4.19 -5.17
C PRO A 89 -10.44 -4.97 -5.46
N SER A 90 -11.51 -4.54 -4.80
CA SER A 90 -12.85 -5.12 -4.97
C SER A 90 -13.63 -4.51 -6.14
N SER A 91 -13.20 -3.34 -6.65
CA SER A 91 -13.85 -2.63 -7.75
C SER A 91 -12.85 -2.01 -8.72
N PHE A 92 -13.26 -1.89 -9.99
CA PHE A 92 -12.50 -1.23 -11.04
C PHE A 92 -13.41 -0.24 -11.80
N PRO A 93 -13.00 1.03 -12.02
CA PRO A 93 -11.73 1.64 -11.58
C PRO A 93 -11.59 1.70 -10.05
N LEU A 94 -10.34 1.85 -9.58
CA LEU A 94 -10.08 2.11 -8.17
C LEU A 94 -10.69 3.45 -7.79
N THR A 95 -11.17 3.60 -6.56
CA THR A 95 -11.79 4.85 -6.11
C THR A 95 -11.27 5.30 -4.74
N VAL A 96 -11.32 6.61 -4.52
CA VAL A 96 -11.10 7.26 -3.23
C VAL A 96 -12.26 8.19 -2.91
N THR A 97 -12.44 8.52 -1.64
CA THR A 97 -13.46 9.49 -1.23
C THR A 97 -12.80 10.84 -0.93
N VAL A 98 -13.29 11.90 -1.56
CA VAL A 98 -12.83 13.29 -1.36
C VAL A 98 -14.05 14.13 -1.01
N CYS A 99 -14.12 14.69 0.20
CA CYS A 99 -15.26 15.52 0.67
C CYS A 99 -16.63 14.89 0.33
N ASP A 100 -16.83 13.60 0.62
CA ASP A 100 -18.06 12.84 0.34
C ASP A 100 -18.33 12.51 -1.15
N THR A 101 -17.41 12.85 -2.05
CA THR A 101 -17.46 12.47 -3.47
C THR A 101 -16.54 11.29 -3.76
N THR A 102 -17.05 10.28 -4.46
CA THR A 102 -16.21 9.21 -5.02
C THR A 102 -15.48 9.69 -6.26
N VAL A 103 -14.15 9.60 -6.25
CA VAL A 103 -13.27 9.96 -7.36
C VAL A 103 -12.47 8.75 -7.80
N ASP A 104 -12.42 8.49 -9.10
CA ASP A 104 -11.64 7.38 -9.65
C ASP A 104 -10.15 7.69 -9.52
N VAL A 105 -9.35 6.72 -9.08
CA VAL A 105 -7.90 6.81 -9.18
C VAL A 105 -7.55 6.72 -10.66
N PRO A 106 -6.78 7.66 -11.23
CA PRO A 106 -6.43 7.65 -12.65
C PRO A 106 -5.29 6.65 -12.93
N ILE A 107 -5.51 5.39 -12.56
CA ILE A 107 -4.67 4.24 -12.85
C ILE A 107 -5.55 3.23 -13.56
N GLU A 108 -5.19 2.93 -14.81
CA GLU A 108 -5.82 1.86 -15.56
C GLU A 108 -5.10 0.53 -15.29
N LEU A 109 -5.86 -0.46 -14.88
CA LEU A 109 -5.35 -1.81 -14.64
C LEU A 109 -5.53 -2.67 -15.91
N PRO A 110 -4.63 -3.62 -16.18
CA PRO A 110 -4.80 -4.54 -17.29
C PRO A 110 -6.08 -5.38 -17.17
N ASP A 111 -6.69 -5.73 -18.30
CA ASP A 111 -7.91 -6.55 -18.30
C ASP A 111 -7.69 -7.95 -17.72
N ASP A 112 -6.48 -8.49 -17.88
CA ASP A 112 -6.09 -9.77 -17.28
C ASP A 112 -5.96 -9.70 -15.75
N TYR A 113 -5.74 -8.50 -15.19
CA TYR A 113 -5.73 -8.27 -13.75
C TYR A 113 -7.15 -7.97 -13.22
N LYS A 114 -7.99 -7.28 -13.99
CA LYS A 114 -9.39 -7.00 -13.59
C LYS A 114 -10.20 -8.29 -13.36
N ASN A 115 -9.96 -9.33 -14.15
CA ASN A 115 -10.61 -10.63 -13.99
C ASN A 115 -9.90 -11.49 -12.92
N TYR A 116 -10.65 -11.98 -11.92
CA TYR A 116 -10.08 -12.77 -10.81
C TYR A 116 -9.52 -14.11 -11.24
N GLU A 117 -10.26 -14.86 -12.07
CA GLU A 117 -9.83 -16.20 -12.50
C GLU A 117 -8.55 -16.14 -13.34
N ILE A 118 -8.44 -15.12 -14.21
CA ILE A 118 -7.27 -14.89 -15.04
C ILE A 118 -6.09 -14.47 -14.15
N ARG A 119 -6.25 -13.46 -13.29
CA ARG A 119 -5.12 -12.96 -12.49
C ARG A 119 -4.55 -14.00 -11.54
N GLN A 120 -5.41 -14.88 -10.99
CA GLN A 120 -4.98 -15.97 -10.11
C GLN A 120 -4.04 -16.95 -10.84
N GLN A 121 -4.21 -17.13 -12.14
CA GLN A 121 -3.39 -18.03 -12.96
C GLN A 121 -2.16 -17.34 -13.55
N THR A 122 -2.25 -16.03 -13.81
CA THR A 122 -1.21 -15.29 -14.53
C THR A 122 -0.20 -14.60 -13.61
N TYR A 123 -0.60 -14.19 -12.41
CA TYR A 123 0.26 -13.49 -11.46
C TYR A 123 0.56 -14.37 -10.24
N SER A 124 1.85 -14.49 -9.90
CA SER A 124 2.25 -15.12 -8.64
C SER A 124 1.70 -14.35 -7.43
N LEU A 125 1.54 -15.02 -6.29
CA LEU A 125 1.09 -14.36 -5.06
C LEU A 125 2.02 -13.20 -4.65
N ALA A 126 3.33 -13.34 -4.86
CA ALA A 126 4.30 -12.29 -4.60
C ALA A 126 4.11 -11.08 -5.54
N ALA A 127 3.85 -11.31 -6.83
CA ALA A 127 3.54 -10.24 -7.77
C ALA A 127 2.26 -9.50 -7.38
N ARG A 128 1.23 -10.25 -6.96
CA ARG A 128 -0.03 -9.67 -6.48
C ARG A 128 0.16 -8.87 -5.18
N ALA A 129 1.03 -9.32 -4.28
CA ALA A 129 1.42 -8.57 -3.09
C ALA A 129 2.12 -7.24 -3.44
N ASP A 130 3.04 -7.26 -4.41
CA ASP A 130 3.71 -6.03 -4.90
C ASP A 130 2.70 -5.04 -5.50
N ILE A 131 1.72 -5.53 -6.27
CA ILE A 131 0.64 -4.71 -6.81
C ILE A 131 -0.19 -4.09 -5.68
N ILE A 132 -0.62 -4.89 -4.69
CA ILE A 132 -1.38 -4.39 -3.52
C ILE A 132 -0.61 -3.28 -2.81
N PHE A 133 0.68 -3.50 -2.54
CA PHE A 133 1.55 -2.52 -1.87
C PHE A 133 1.70 -1.23 -2.68
N LEU A 134 1.96 -1.33 -3.99
CA LEU A 134 2.14 -0.16 -4.87
C LEU A 134 0.84 0.64 -5.00
N LEU A 135 -0.31 -0.04 -5.16
CA LEU A 135 -1.62 0.60 -5.18
C LEU A 135 -1.94 1.28 -3.85
N TYR A 136 -1.61 0.64 -2.73
CA TYR A 136 -1.75 1.22 -1.40
C TYR A 136 -0.95 2.52 -1.28
N ILE A 137 0.32 2.53 -1.69
CA ILE A 137 1.15 3.73 -1.63
C ILE A 137 0.60 4.85 -2.50
N ILE A 138 0.20 4.55 -3.75
CA ILE A 138 -0.32 5.58 -4.65
C ILE A 138 -1.62 6.17 -4.09
N LYS A 139 -2.50 5.32 -3.56
CA LYS A 139 -3.73 5.76 -2.90
C LYS A 139 -3.43 6.63 -1.67
N TYR A 140 -2.54 6.17 -0.79
CA TYR A 140 -2.15 6.89 0.43
C TYR A 140 -1.62 8.29 0.13
N GLU A 141 -0.70 8.40 -0.82
CA GLU A 141 -0.10 9.69 -1.20
C GLU A 141 -1.12 10.63 -1.82
N TRP A 142 -2.03 10.10 -2.63
CA TRP A 142 -3.10 10.90 -3.21
C TRP A 142 -4.07 11.42 -2.14
N GLU A 143 -4.56 10.54 -1.26
CA GLU A 143 -5.46 10.89 -0.16
C GLU A 143 -4.83 11.93 0.77
N ARG A 144 -3.57 11.74 1.15
CA ARG A 144 -2.83 12.69 1.98
C ARG A 144 -2.76 14.06 1.32
N TYR A 145 -2.37 14.12 0.06
CA TYR A 145 -2.15 15.38 -0.64
C TYR A 145 -3.46 16.13 -0.92
N VAL A 146 -4.54 15.40 -1.20
CA VAL A 146 -5.90 15.96 -1.30
C VAL A 146 -6.36 16.45 0.07
N GLY A 147 -6.13 15.68 1.13
CA GLY A 147 -6.46 16.05 2.51
C GLY A 147 -5.74 17.32 2.99
N ASP A 148 -4.46 17.48 2.68
CA ASP A 148 -3.69 18.70 2.98
C ASP A 148 -4.27 19.95 2.29
N ARG A 149 -5.06 19.75 1.22
CA ARG A 149 -5.71 20.79 0.41
C ARG A 149 -7.23 20.73 0.50
N ILE A 150 -7.79 20.12 1.55
CA ILE A 150 -9.24 19.89 1.66
C ILE A 150 -10.05 21.19 1.54
N TYR A 151 -9.50 22.31 2.02
CA TYR A 151 -10.09 23.65 1.89
C TYR A 151 -10.22 24.11 0.44
N GLU A 152 -9.39 23.62 -0.49
CA GLU A 152 -9.51 23.91 -1.91
C GLU A 152 -10.77 23.27 -2.52
N PHE A 153 -11.43 22.35 -1.83
CA PHE A 153 -12.66 21.69 -2.27
C PHE A 153 -13.92 22.24 -1.60
N ALA A 154 -13.77 23.20 -0.68
CA ALA A 154 -14.90 23.84 -0.02
C ALA A 154 -15.84 24.50 -1.05
N ASP A 155 -17.15 24.36 -0.83
CA ASP A 155 -18.23 24.99 -1.61
C ASP A 155 -18.28 24.61 -3.11
N LYS A 156 -17.60 23.52 -3.51
CA LYS A 156 -17.62 23.00 -4.89
C LYS A 156 -18.66 21.92 -5.09
N ASP A 157 -19.19 21.84 -6.31
CA ASP A 157 -20.06 20.72 -6.70
C ASP A 157 -19.25 19.46 -7.05
N GLU A 158 -19.95 18.33 -7.24
CA GLU A 158 -19.35 17.02 -7.51
C GLU A 158 -18.43 17.03 -8.75
N SER A 159 -18.81 17.74 -9.82
CA SER A 159 -18.04 17.79 -11.07
C SER A 159 -16.78 18.60 -10.88
N GLU A 160 -16.88 19.73 -10.17
CA GLU A 160 -15.73 20.57 -9.82
C GLU A 160 -14.75 19.85 -8.89
N ILE A 161 -15.25 19.07 -7.92
CA ILE A 161 -14.43 18.24 -7.03
C ILE A 161 -13.63 17.22 -7.85
N LYS A 162 -14.28 16.49 -8.77
CA LYS A 162 -13.62 15.50 -9.64
C LYS A 162 -12.52 16.15 -10.50
N ILE A 163 -12.85 17.25 -11.18
CA ILE A 163 -11.88 17.98 -12.02
C ILE A 163 -10.68 18.45 -11.18
N LYS A 164 -10.94 19.03 -10.02
CA LYS A 164 -9.89 19.55 -9.13
C LYS A 164 -9.03 18.43 -8.54
N ALA A 165 -9.63 17.30 -8.16
CA ALA A 165 -8.92 16.12 -7.68
C ALA A 165 -7.98 15.54 -8.76
N TYR A 166 -8.43 15.50 -10.02
CA TYR A 166 -7.57 15.12 -11.15
C TYR A 166 -6.45 16.12 -11.42
N GLN A 167 -6.71 17.42 -11.36
CA GLN A 167 -5.66 18.44 -11.47
C GLN A 167 -4.61 18.29 -10.38
N ILE A 168 -5.03 17.96 -9.16
CA ILE A 168 -4.14 17.71 -8.02
C ILE A 168 -3.32 16.44 -8.24
N PHE A 169 -3.92 15.34 -8.70
CA PHE A 169 -3.19 14.14 -9.04
C PHE A 169 -2.16 14.40 -10.15
N HIS A 170 -2.53 15.17 -11.18
CA HIS A 170 -1.61 15.57 -12.23
C HIS A 170 -0.47 16.45 -11.71
N TYR A 171 -0.77 17.39 -10.80
CA TYR A 171 0.24 18.23 -10.15
C TYR A 171 1.22 17.40 -9.31
N LEU A 172 0.75 16.39 -8.59
CA LEU A 172 1.61 15.44 -7.85
C LEU A 172 2.65 14.79 -8.76
N LEU A 173 2.24 14.41 -9.98
CA LEU A 173 3.13 13.86 -11.00
C LEU A 173 4.07 14.90 -11.63
N ILE A 174 3.88 16.20 -11.39
CA ILE A 174 4.67 17.27 -12.04
C ILE A 174 5.57 18.03 -11.04
N SER A 175 5.22 18.11 -9.76
CA SER A 175 5.98 18.86 -8.75
C SER A 175 7.15 18.05 -8.12
N GLY A 176 8.36 18.61 -8.19
CA GLY A 176 9.62 17.87 -8.06
C GLY A 176 9.94 17.15 -6.74
N ALA A 177 9.29 17.47 -5.61
CA ALA A 177 9.63 16.84 -4.33
C ALA A 177 8.98 15.45 -4.10
N ASN A 178 7.78 15.22 -4.67
CA ASN A 178 7.05 13.95 -4.57
C ASN A 178 6.83 13.26 -5.94
N LYS A 179 7.08 13.98 -7.04
CA LYS A 179 6.96 13.48 -8.42
C LYS A 179 7.77 12.20 -8.65
N GLU A 180 9.06 12.24 -8.33
CA GLU A 180 9.97 11.13 -8.62
C GLU A 180 9.51 9.83 -7.95
N PHE A 181 8.93 9.94 -6.76
CA PHE A 181 8.45 8.79 -6.00
C PHE A 181 7.16 8.19 -6.56
N LEU A 182 6.12 9.01 -6.80
CA LEU A 182 4.86 8.51 -7.38
C LEU A 182 5.05 8.00 -8.82
N GLU A 183 5.85 8.70 -9.63
CA GLU A 183 6.24 8.22 -10.95
C GLU A 183 6.99 6.89 -10.86
N HIS A 184 7.88 6.73 -9.88
CA HIS A 184 8.57 5.47 -9.64
C HIS A 184 7.58 4.37 -9.25
N CYS A 185 6.62 4.62 -8.36
CA CYS A 185 5.60 3.63 -8.00
C CYS A 185 4.74 3.21 -9.19
N ILE A 186 4.30 4.15 -10.04
CA ILE A 186 3.51 3.84 -11.24
C ILE A 186 4.36 3.06 -12.26
N LYS A 187 5.62 3.43 -12.47
CA LYS A 187 6.54 2.68 -13.33
C LYS A 187 6.74 1.25 -12.82
N SER A 188 7.03 1.11 -11.53
CA SER A 188 7.16 -0.17 -10.84
C SER A 188 5.89 -1.03 -10.99
N LEU A 189 4.72 -0.42 -10.85
CA LEU A 189 3.44 -1.09 -11.03
C LEU A 189 3.27 -1.62 -12.47
N ASN A 190 3.60 -0.80 -13.47
CA ASN A 190 3.56 -1.22 -14.87
C ASN A 190 4.56 -2.35 -15.15
N VAL A 191 5.76 -2.32 -14.57
CA VAL A 191 6.74 -3.41 -14.69
C VAL A 191 6.19 -4.72 -14.13
N VAL A 192 5.49 -4.68 -12.99
CA VAL A 192 4.84 -5.88 -12.43
C VAL A 192 3.73 -6.39 -13.35
N PHE A 193 2.92 -5.50 -13.93
CA PHE A 193 1.87 -5.89 -14.88
C PHE A 193 2.42 -6.50 -16.18
N GLU A 194 3.48 -5.91 -16.73
CA GLU A 194 4.12 -6.40 -17.95
C GLU A 194 4.80 -7.76 -17.74
N ASN A 195 5.58 -7.90 -16.65
CA ASN A 195 6.37 -9.10 -16.38
C ASN A 195 5.61 -10.18 -15.60
N LYS A 196 4.45 -9.85 -15.04
CA LYS A 196 3.60 -10.74 -14.21
C LYS A 196 4.36 -11.36 -13.03
N SER A 197 5.42 -10.68 -12.62
CA SER A 197 6.44 -11.16 -11.69
C SER A 197 6.71 -10.08 -10.65
N PRO A 198 7.02 -10.47 -9.40
CA PRO A 198 7.35 -9.52 -8.35
C PRO A 198 8.61 -8.74 -8.70
N ILE A 199 8.65 -7.48 -8.30
CA ILE A 199 9.81 -6.58 -8.47
C ILE A 199 10.57 -6.37 -7.16
N PHE A 200 9.92 -6.64 -6.03
CA PHE A 200 10.53 -6.57 -4.72
C PHE A 200 10.97 -7.95 -4.22
N ALA A 201 10.97 -9.02 -5.05
CA ALA A 201 11.28 -10.36 -4.56
C ALA A 201 12.72 -10.57 -4.07
N GLU A 202 12.86 -11.60 -3.22
CA GLU A 202 13.97 -11.93 -2.28
C GLU A 202 15.38 -12.03 -2.87
#